data_AF-A0A3R7ASG4-F1
#
_entry.id   AF-A0A3R7ASG4-F1
#
_cell.length_a   1.000
_cell.length_b   1.000
_cell.length_c   1.000
_cell.angle_alpha   90.00
_cell.angle_beta   90.00
_cell.angle_gamma   90.00
#
_symmetry.space_group_name_H-M   'P 1'
#
loop_
_entity.id
_entity.type
_entity.pdbx_description
1 polymer ?
#
loop_
_entity_poly.entity_id
_entity_poly.type
_entity_poly.pdbx_seq_one_letter_code
_entity_poly.pdbx_strand_id
1 'polypeptide(L)'
;SIPVVWSSPATLKYAPKVFQRAQADTDTASFQLHAEEMMKLYGRVILVNLIDKKTEQLKLGEAFEKTFGHASTLNTHILANIR
;
A
#
# COMPACT_ATOMS: atom_id res chain seq x y z
N SER A 1 5.11 7.94 -0.18
CA SER A 1 3.80 7.70 0.45
C SER A 1 3.47 6.22 0.37
N ILE A 2 2.59 5.68 1.21
CA ILE A 2 2.18 4.26 1.15
C ILE A 2 1.36 4.03 -0.13
N PRO A 3 1.71 3.05 -0.99
CA PRO A 3 1.10 2.87 -2.30
C PRO A 3 -0.25 2.14 -2.22
N VAL A 4 -1.20 2.76 -1.53
CA VAL A 4 -2.60 2.34 -1.41
C VAL A 4 -3.46 3.52 -1.82
N VAL A 5 -4.61 3.26 -2.43
CA VAL A 5 -5.57 4.32 -2.71
C VAL A 5 -6.36 4.62 -1.44
N TRP A 6 -5.94 5.66 -0.73
CA TRP A 6 -6.63 6.17 0.46
C TRP A 6 -6.90 7.66 0.32
N SER A 7 -7.79 8.17 1.16
CA SER A 7 -8.03 9.60 1.30
C SER A 7 -8.11 10.01 2.75
N SER A 8 -7.70 11.24 3.03
CA SER A 8 -7.91 11.86 4.33
C SER A 8 -8.31 13.32 4.07
N PRO A 9 -9.62 13.60 4.01
CA PRO A 9 -10.12 14.95 3.81
C PRO A 9 -9.54 15.90 4.86
N ALA A 10 -8.93 17.00 4.41
CA ALA A 10 -8.34 17.98 5.28
C ALA A 10 -9.42 18.63 6.16
N THR A 11 -9.20 18.64 7.47
CA THR A 11 -10.06 19.31 8.45
C THR A 11 -9.17 20.01 9.48
N LEU A 12 -9.72 20.93 10.28
CA LEU A 12 -8.98 21.56 11.40
C LEU A 12 -8.71 20.61 12.59
N LYS A 13 -9.04 19.31 12.45
CA LYS A 13 -8.78 18.32 13.50
C LYS A 13 -7.31 17.91 13.50
N TYR A 14 -6.74 17.75 14.70
CA TYR A 14 -5.36 17.34 14.90
C TYR A 14 -5.00 16.02 14.19
N ALA A 15 -5.86 15.01 14.29
CA ALA A 15 -5.68 13.72 13.60
C ALA A 15 -6.84 13.49 12.63
N PRO A 16 -6.64 13.69 11.31
CA PRO A 16 -7.68 13.47 10.33
C PRO A 16 -7.91 11.96 10.13
N LYS A 17 -9.16 11.59 9.85
CA LYS A 17 -9.53 10.18 9.62
C LYS A 17 -9.00 9.70 8.28
N VAL A 18 -8.59 8.45 8.22
CA VAL A 18 -8.19 7.77 6.98
C VAL A 18 -9.37 6.98 6.45
N PHE A 19 -9.67 7.17 5.17
CA PHE A 19 -10.71 6.46 4.45
C PHE A 19 -10.06 5.60 3.37
N GLN A 20 -10.33 4.30 3.43
CA GLN A 20 -10.01 3.36 2.36
C GLN A 20 -11.23 3.19 1.46
N ARG A 21 -11.01 3.12 0.14
CA ARG A 21 -12.11 2.86 -0.81
C ARG A 21 -12.62 1.42 -0.75
N ALA A 22 -11.84 0.50 -0.18
CA ALA A 22 -12.15 -0.93 -0.05
C ALA A 22 -12.49 -1.60 -1.38
N GLN A 23 -11.84 -1.18 -2.48
CA GLN A 23 -11.98 -1.75 -3.80
C GLN A 23 -10.70 -2.49 -4.16
N ALA A 24 -10.64 -3.78 -3.82
CA ALA A 24 -9.44 -4.59 -3.91
C ALA A 24 -8.80 -4.56 -5.32
N ASP A 25 -9.59 -4.63 -6.38
CA ASP A 25 -9.09 -4.66 -7.76
C ASP A 25 -8.44 -3.32 -8.15
N THR A 26 -9.10 -2.20 -7.86
CA THR A 26 -8.58 -0.85 -8.14
C THR A 26 -7.32 -0.55 -7.33
N ASP A 27 -7.33 -0.94 -6.05
CA ASP A 27 -6.21 -0.74 -5.14
C ASP A 27 -4.99 -1.56 -5.60
N THR A 28 -5.24 -2.80 -6.04
CA THR A 28 -4.20 -3.70 -6.56
C THR A 28 -3.62 -3.21 -7.88
N ALA A 29 -4.47 -2.79 -8.82
CA ALA A 29 -4.00 -2.25 -10.10
C ALA A 29 -3.14 -0.99 -9.92
N SER A 30 -3.55 -0.10 -9.02
CA SER A 30 -2.80 1.11 -8.69
C SER A 30 -1.46 0.78 -8.02
N PHE A 31 -1.45 -0.20 -7.10
CA PHE A 31 -0.23 -0.69 -6.47
C PHE A 31 0.74 -1.31 -7.49
N GLN A 32 0.24 -2.12 -8.43
CA GLN A 32 1.05 -2.77 -9.45
C GLN A 32 1.77 -1.74 -10.34
N LEU A 33 1.05 -0.73 -10.84
CA LEU A 33 1.65 0.35 -11.64
C LEU A 33 2.78 1.05 -10.88
N HIS A 34 2.53 1.37 -9.60
CA HIS A 34 3.56 2.01 -8.77
C HIS A 34 4.77 1.09 -8.51
N ALA A 35 4.52 -0.19 -8.24
CA ALA A 35 5.58 -1.16 -7.99
C ALA A 35 6.43 -1.41 -9.24
N GLU A 36 5.82 -1.48 -10.42
CA GLU A 36 6.50 -1.62 -11.71
C GLU A 36 7.42 -0.44 -12.02
N GLU A 37 6.93 0.79 -11.83
CA GLU A 37 7.75 2.00 -11.98
C GLU A 37 8.93 2.00 -11.00
N MET A 38 8.68 1.63 -9.74
CA MET A 38 9.73 1.53 -8.72
C MET A 38 10.79 0.47 -9.08
N MET A 39 10.38 -0.71 -9.54
CA MET A 39 11.31 -1.75 -9.97
C MET A 39 12.11 -1.34 -11.21
N LYS A 40 11.50 -0.59 -12.14
CA LYS A 40 12.20 -0.06 -13.32
C LYS A 40 13.29 0.95 -12.94
N LEU A 41 13.04 1.78 -11.94
CA LEU A 41 13.98 2.83 -11.51
C LEU A 41 15.07 2.30 -10.58
N TYR A 42 14.73 1.39 -9.67
CA TYR A 42 15.61 0.98 -8.56
C TYR A 42 16.01 -0.50 -8.59
N GLY A 43 15.45 -1.30 -9.50
CA GLY A 43 15.66 -2.74 -9.55
C GLY A 43 14.95 -3.46 -8.41
N ARG A 44 15.72 -4.00 -7.46
CA ARG A 44 15.17 -4.70 -6.30
C ARG A 44 14.66 -3.70 -5.26
N VAL A 45 13.37 -3.81 -4.92
CA VAL A 45 12.72 -2.94 -3.92
C VAL A 45 12.27 -3.80 -2.73
N ILE A 46 12.65 -3.40 -1.52
CA ILE A 46 12.20 -4.01 -0.27
C ILE A 46 11.28 -3.02 0.43
N LEU A 47 10.02 -3.41 0.60
CA LEU A 47 9.00 -2.60 1.28
C LEU A 47 9.02 -2.93 2.78
N VAL A 48 9.43 -1.97 3.61
CA VAL A 48 9.48 -2.14 5.07
C VAL A 48 8.34 -1.33 5.71
N ASN A 49 7.44 -2.01 6.42
CA ASN A 49 6.32 -1.41 7.14
C ASN A 49 6.65 -1.29 8.64
N LEU A 50 6.81 -0.06 9.15
CA LEU A 50 7.08 0.25 10.57
C LEU A 50 5.95 1.08 11.22
N ILE A 51 4.72 0.96 10.72
CA ILE A 51 3.59 1.76 11.17
C ILE A 51 3.26 1.49 12.64
N ASP A 52 2.97 2.55 13.42
CA ASP A 52 2.47 2.40 14.79
C ASP A 52 1.10 1.70 14.76
N LYS A 53 0.95 0.63 15.54
CA LYS A 53 -0.25 -0.24 15.54
C LYS A 53 -1.44 0.40 16.25
N LYS A 54 -1.62 1.71 16.09
CA LYS A 54 -2.65 2.51 16.74
C LYS A 54 -3.47 3.29 15.72
N THR A 55 -4.77 3.35 15.95
CA THR A 55 -5.70 4.29 15.31
C THR A 55 -5.68 4.25 13.76
N GLU A 56 -5.52 5.40 13.12
CA GLU A 56 -5.62 5.56 11.66
C GLU A 56 -4.38 5.02 10.92
N GLN A 57 -3.22 5.05 11.59
CA GLN A 57 -2.00 4.45 11.09
C GLN A 57 -2.14 2.93 10.93
N LEU A 58 -2.64 2.24 11.97
CA LEU A 58 -2.94 0.82 11.89
C LEU A 58 -3.82 0.46 10.70
N LYS A 59 -4.92 1.21 10.48
CA LYS A 59 -5.83 0.97 9.35
C LYS A 59 -5.12 1.07 8.00
N LEU A 60 -4.22 2.04 7.85
CA LEU A 60 -3.45 2.22 6.62
C LEU A 60 -2.43 1.09 6.42
N GLY A 61 -1.81 0.61 7.50
CA GLY A 61 -0.91 -0.54 7.48
C GLY A 61 -1.62 -1.83 7.09
N GLU A 62 -2.77 -2.11 7.69
CA GLU A 62 -3.60 -3.27 7.33
C GLU A 62 -4.10 -3.20 5.89
N ALA A 63 -4.49 -2.01 5.41
CA ALA A 63 -4.90 -1.80 4.03
C ALA A 63 -3.75 -2.12 3.06
N PHE A 64 -2.55 -1.62 3.36
CA PHE A 64 -1.35 -1.89 2.57
C PHE A 64 -1.00 -3.37 2.54
N GLU A 65 -1.01 -4.05 3.68
CA GLU A 65 -0.73 -5.49 3.74
C GLU A 65 -1.74 -6.30 2.94
N LYS A 66 -3.03 -5.93 2.97
CA LYS A 66 -4.06 -6.58 2.15
C LYS A 66 -3.84 -6.36 0.66
N THR A 67 -3.59 -5.12 0.23
CA THR A 67 -3.33 -4.80 -1.19
C THR A 67 -2.07 -5.49 -1.68
N PHE A 68 -0.98 -5.47 -0.90
CA PHE A 68 0.25 -6.17 -1.23
C PHE A 68 0.02 -7.68 -1.33
N GLY A 69 -0.68 -8.28 -0.35
CA GLY A 69 -1.02 -9.70 -0.37
C GLY A 69 -1.80 -10.08 -1.62
N HIS A 70 -2.83 -9.29 -1.99
CA HIS A 70 -3.63 -9.53 -3.19
C HIS A 70 -2.81 -9.33 -4.48
N ALA A 71 -1.97 -8.30 -4.55
CA ALA A 71 -1.09 -8.09 -5.71
C ALA A 71 -0.10 -9.25 -5.89
N SER A 72 0.39 -9.80 -4.78
CA SER A 72 1.39 -10.86 -4.74
C SER A 72 0.86 -12.21 -5.23
N THR A 73 -0.43 -12.49 -5.01
CA THR A 73 -1.08 -13.70 -5.53
C THR A 73 -1.31 -13.62 -7.04
N LEU A 74 -1.55 -12.41 -7.57
CA LEU A 74 -1.75 -12.20 -9.00
C LEU A 74 -0.43 -12.13 -9.79
N ASN A 75 0.63 -11.59 -9.19
CA ASN A 75 1.91 -11.36 -9.84
C ASN A 75 3.07 -11.87 -8.98
N THR A 76 3.41 -13.15 -9.15
CA THR A 76 4.49 -13.83 -8.41
C THR A 76 5.86 -13.19 -8.60
N HIS A 77 6.09 -12.47 -9.70
CA HIS A 77 7.34 -11.75 -9.96
C HIS A 77 7.65 -10.66 -8.91
N ILE A 78 6.63 -10.09 -8.27
CA ILE A 78 6.79 -9.14 -7.16
C ILE A 78 7.42 -9.84 -5.95
N LEU A 79 7.15 -11.14 -5.75
CA LEU A 79 7.69 -11.94 -4.64
C LEU A 79 9.02 -12.63 -4.98
N ALA A 80 9.29 -12.90 -6.26
CA ALA A 80 10.38 -13.77 -6.71
C ALA A 80 11.80 -13.29 -6.34
N ASN A 81 11.96 -12.01 -5.97
CA ASN A 81 13.24 -11.43 -5.56
C ASN A 81 13.36 -11.17 -4.04
N ILE A 82 12.51 -11.79 -3.21
CA ILE A 82 12.58 -11.69 -1.74
C ILE A 82 13.44 -12.81 -1.10
N ARG A 83 14.13 -13.63 -1.90
CA ARG A 83 15.09 -14.61 -1.37
C ARG A 83 16.44 -13.99 -1.00
#